data_AF-A0A6C0BQQ0-F1
#
_entry.id   AF-A0A6C0BQQ0-F1
#
_cell.length_a   1.000
_cell.length_b   1.000
_cell.length_c   1.000
_cell.angle_alpha   90.00
_cell.angle_beta   90.00
_cell.angle_gamma   90.00
#
_symmetry.space_group_name_H-M   'P 1'
#
loop_
_entity.id
_entity.type
_entity.pdbx_description
1 polymer ?
#
loop_
_entity_poly.entity_id
_entity_poly.type
_entity_poly.pdbx_seq_one_letter_code
_entity_poly.pdbx_strand_id
1 'polypeptide(L)'
;MDKCLLLDFDGVILNNKTVNDNLSKRASFFLSENTHLTPEHALKVNRKQYKKYGHTLYLTNEINKKNKFKKKMTIQDFNEYVYTDDFVNKYCLKEIYDDDIVLYKQWYEVIKYVKYKKMIDDVFIFSNAPSMWIESVLKKFEKLTSISLDIENVTSVPEKFNNKLKPDIRPFKQFTETYKYANYIFIDDSETNLQYDKWINCLFDPNERIMDRDDQIYVINSPYDLFKLL
;
A
#
# COMPACT_ATOMS: atom_id res chain seq x y z
N MET A 1 19.52 4.10 -19.30
CA MET A 1 18.49 3.10 -18.99
C MET A 1 17.27 3.88 -18.53
N ASP A 2 16.10 3.26 -18.57
CA ASP A 2 14.83 3.95 -18.30
C ASP A 2 13.91 2.95 -17.58
N LYS A 3 14.31 2.58 -16.35
CA LYS A 3 13.59 1.62 -15.49
C LYS A 3 13.12 2.32 -14.21
N CYS A 4 11.87 2.10 -13.84
CA CYS A 4 11.26 2.63 -12.63
C CYS A 4 10.85 1.51 -11.68
N LEU A 5 11.18 1.67 -10.39
CA LEU A 5 10.73 0.79 -9.31
C LEU A 5 9.56 1.44 -8.57
N LEU A 6 8.43 0.75 -8.50
CA LEU A 6 7.29 1.12 -7.69
C LEU A 6 7.14 0.15 -6.53
N LEU A 7 7.01 0.68 -5.32
CA LEU A 7 6.80 -0.10 -4.10
C LEU A 7 5.43 0.25 -3.51
N ASP A 8 4.61 -0.74 -3.20
CA ASP A 8 3.53 -0.51 -2.25
C ASP A 8 4.13 -0.15 -0.86
N PHE A 9 3.28 0.40 0.00
CA PHE A 9 3.69 0.83 1.32
C PHE A 9 3.30 -0.19 2.39
N ASP A 10 2.00 -0.29 2.67
CA ASP A 10 1.48 -1.24 3.65
C ASP A 10 1.72 -2.67 3.12
N GLY A 11 2.34 -3.53 3.94
CA GLY A 11 2.67 -4.91 3.55
C GLY A 11 4.01 -5.09 2.83
N VAL A 12 4.59 -4.03 2.24
CA VAL A 12 5.89 -4.09 1.53
C VAL A 12 6.99 -3.33 2.25
N ILE A 13 6.87 -2.00 2.39
CA ILE A 13 7.83 -1.18 3.14
C ILE A 13 7.54 -1.28 4.63
N LEU A 14 6.26 -1.20 5.02
CA LEU A 14 5.79 -1.45 6.37
C LEU A 14 5.02 -2.76 6.41
N ASN A 15 5.71 -3.87 6.64
CA ASN A 15 5.07 -5.18 6.80
C ASN A 15 4.79 -5.50 8.27
N ASN A 16 3.94 -4.68 8.90
CA ASN A 16 3.60 -4.81 10.31
C ASN A 16 2.15 -5.27 10.50
N LYS A 17 1.98 -6.53 10.93
CA LYS A 17 0.66 -7.12 11.15
C LYS A 17 -0.16 -6.36 12.20
N THR A 18 0.45 -5.92 13.29
CA THR A 18 -0.25 -5.25 14.39
C THR A 18 -0.77 -3.89 13.96
N VAL A 19 0.04 -3.10 13.26
CA VAL A 19 -0.37 -1.81 12.68
C VAL A 19 -1.51 -2.02 11.69
N ASN A 20 -1.38 -2.99 10.79
CA ASN A 20 -2.41 -3.31 9.79
C ASN A 20 -3.73 -3.78 10.43
N ASP A 21 -3.66 -4.56 11.51
CA ASP A 21 -4.84 -4.97 12.28
C ASP A 21 -5.51 -3.78 12.97
N ASN A 22 -4.74 -2.84 13.52
CA ASN A 22 -5.26 -1.62 14.13
C ASN A 22 -5.96 -0.72 13.09
N LEU A 23 -5.34 -0.49 11.94
CA LEU A 23 -5.94 0.25 10.82
C LEU A 23 -7.20 -0.45 10.29
N SER A 24 -7.16 -1.77 10.11
CA SER A 24 -8.30 -2.57 9.65
C SER A 24 -9.47 -2.51 10.63
N LYS A 25 -9.19 -2.58 11.95
CA LYS A 25 -10.18 -2.43 13.00
C LYS A 25 -10.79 -1.02 12.97
N ARG A 26 -9.97 0.02 12.84
CA ARG A 26 -10.45 1.41 12.74
C ARG A 26 -11.32 1.62 11.50
N ALA A 27 -10.91 1.10 10.36
CA ALA A 27 -11.71 1.11 9.12
C ALA A 27 -13.04 0.35 9.28
N SER A 28 -13.07 -0.73 10.06
CA SER A 28 -14.33 -1.44 10.33
C SER A 28 -15.30 -0.62 11.20
N PHE A 29 -14.80 0.25 12.09
CA PHE A 29 -15.65 1.18 12.83
C PHE A 29 -16.25 2.24 11.92
N PHE A 30 -15.46 2.78 10.98
CA PHE A 30 -15.99 3.66 9.93
C PHE A 30 -17.13 2.98 9.15
N LEU A 31 -16.95 1.71 8.76
CA LEU A 31 -17.99 0.94 8.08
C LEU A 31 -19.24 0.79 8.95
N SER A 32 -19.09 0.38 10.21
CA SER A 32 -20.18 0.18 11.17
C SER A 32 -21.03 1.46 11.33
N GLU A 33 -20.38 2.59 11.62
CA GLU A 33 -21.03 3.87 11.87
C GLU A 33 -21.75 4.42 10.63
N ASN A 34 -21.28 4.09 9.43
CA ASN A 34 -21.84 4.62 8.18
C ASN A 34 -22.80 3.65 7.46
N THR A 35 -23.02 2.44 7.98
CA THR A 35 -23.88 1.42 7.33
C THR A 35 -24.91 0.75 8.25
N HIS A 36 -24.96 1.12 9.53
CA HIS A 36 -25.78 0.49 10.58
C HIS A 36 -25.47 -0.99 10.84
N LEU A 37 -24.35 -1.50 10.35
CA LEU A 37 -23.84 -2.80 10.76
C LEU A 37 -23.34 -2.72 12.20
N THR A 38 -23.54 -3.78 12.99
CA THR A 38 -22.89 -3.89 14.30
C THR A 38 -21.37 -3.93 14.13
N PRO A 39 -20.57 -3.48 15.12
CA PRO A 39 -19.11 -3.47 15.00
C PRO A 39 -18.51 -4.84 14.65
N GLU A 40 -19.04 -5.91 15.25
CA GLU A 40 -18.59 -7.28 14.97
C GLU A 40 -18.90 -7.70 13.53
N HIS A 41 -20.11 -7.37 13.04
CA HIS A 41 -20.50 -7.69 11.68
C HIS A 41 -19.71 -6.86 10.67
N ALA A 42 -19.50 -5.57 10.93
CA ALA A 42 -18.69 -4.69 10.09
C ALA A 42 -17.25 -5.20 9.98
N LEU A 43 -16.62 -5.65 11.06
CA LEU A 43 -15.28 -6.24 11.02
C LEU A 43 -15.23 -7.50 10.16
N LYS A 44 -16.19 -8.42 10.33
CA LYS A 44 -16.30 -9.65 9.53
C LYS A 44 -16.49 -9.34 8.04
N VAL A 45 -17.40 -8.42 7.72
CA VAL A 45 -17.68 -8.01 6.33
C VAL A 45 -16.47 -7.31 5.74
N ASN A 46 -15.84 -6.40 6.47
CA ASN A 46 -14.67 -5.67 5.98
C ASN A 46 -13.55 -6.65 5.61
N ARG A 47 -13.16 -7.55 6.52
CA ARG A 47 -12.12 -8.56 6.24
C ARG A 47 -12.44 -9.45 5.04
N LYS A 48 -13.69 -9.91 4.91
CA LYS A 48 -14.09 -10.79 3.81
C LYS A 48 -14.13 -10.07 2.46
N GLN A 49 -14.58 -8.83 2.44
CA GLN A 49 -14.87 -8.08 1.22
C GLN A 49 -13.73 -7.15 0.80
N TYR A 50 -12.74 -6.90 1.67
CA TYR A 50 -11.59 -6.05 1.35
C TYR A 50 -10.86 -6.54 0.10
N LYS A 51 -10.64 -7.87 -0.02
CA LYS A 51 -10.03 -8.48 -1.21
C LYS A 51 -10.78 -8.18 -2.51
N LYS A 52 -12.12 -8.02 -2.44
CA LYS A 52 -12.96 -7.75 -3.60
C LYS A 52 -12.97 -6.27 -3.97
N TYR A 53 -13.08 -5.38 -2.98
CA TYR A 53 -13.26 -3.95 -3.22
C TYR A 53 -11.95 -3.16 -3.20
N GLY A 54 -10.85 -3.75 -2.71
CA GLY A 54 -9.55 -3.10 -2.54
C GLY A 54 -9.50 -2.04 -1.43
N HIS A 55 -10.65 -1.57 -0.95
CA HIS A 55 -10.74 -0.50 0.04
C HIS A 55 -12.10 -0.44 0.75
N THR A 56 -12.10 -0.20 2.07
CA THR A 56 -13.30 -0.18 2.93
C THR A 56 -14.34 0.87 2.49
N LEU A 57 -13.89 2.04 2.02
CA LEU A 57 -14.78 3.10 1.50
C LEU A 57 -15.74 2.60 0.40
N TYR A 58 -15.22 1.82 -0.55
CA TYR A 58 -16.02 1.36 -1.68
C TYR A 58 -17.09 0.35 -1.21
N LEU A 59 -16.73 -0.51 -0.27
CA LEU A 59 -17.69 -1.38 0.42
C LEU A 59 -18.78 -0.57 1.15
N THR A 60 -18.40 0.45 1.93
CA THR A 60 -19.36 1.35 2.62
C THR A 60 -20.35 1.95 1.63
N ASN A 61 -19.86 2.51 0.52
CA ASN A 61 -20.71 3.14 -0.50
C ASN A 61 -21.62 2.13 -1.21
N GLU A 62 -21.15 0.92 -1.48
CA GLU A 62 -21.98 -0.13 -2.07
C GLU A 62 -23.09 -0.61 -1.13
N ILE A 63 -22.82 -0.72 0.17
CA ILE A 63 -23.85 -1.04 1.17
C ILE A 63 -24.87 0.11 1.26
N ASN A 64 -24.41 1.35 1.31
CA ASN A 64 -25.30 2.52 1.36
C ASN A 64 -26.22 2.59 0.13
N LYS A 65 -25.66 2.34 -1.06
CA LYS A 65 -26.44 2.26 -2.29
C LYS A 65 -27.52 1.17 -2.23
N LYS A 66 -27.19 -0.03 -1.74
CA LYS A 66 -28.16 -1.14 -1.59
C LYS A 66 -29.25 -0.83 -0.57
N ASN A 67 -28.90 -0.18 0.53
CA ASN A 67 -29.83 0.20 1.59
C ASN A 67 -30.58 1.51 1.28
N LYS A 68 -30.40 2.09 0.09
CA LYS A 68 -31.00 3.36 -0.35
C LYS A 68 -30.67 4.55 0.58
N PHE A 69 -29.53 4.50 1.26
CA PHE A 69 -29.01 5.65 1.98
C PHE A 69 -28.47 6.67 0.98
N LYS A 70 -28.86 7.94 1.14
CA LYS A 70 -28.47 9.02 0.22
C LYS A 70 -27.04 9.52 0.45
N LYS A 71 -26.42 9.20 1.59
CA LYS A 71 -25.08 9.69 1.92
C LYS A 71 -24.02 8.82 1.22
N LYS A 72 -23.35 9.42 0.24
CA LYS A 72 -22.13 8.88 -0.36
C LYS A 72 -20.94 9.41 0.42
N MET A 73 -20.09 8.50 0.88
CA MET A 73 -18.84 8.83 1.55
C MET A 73 -17.74 9.07 0.52
N THR A 74 -16.81 9.96 0.85
CA THR A 74 -15.63 10.30 0.05
C THR A 74 -14.36 9.66 0.63
N ILE A 75 -13.25 9.70 -0.12
CA ILE A 75 -11.95 9.26 0.41
C ILE A 75 -11.47 10.18 1.52
N GLN A 76 -11.79 11.47 1.44
CA GLN A 76 -11.48 12.44 2.48
C GLN A 76 -12.20 12.07 3.78
N ASP A 77 -13.50 11.78 3.74
CA ASP A 77 -14.26 11.36 4.93
C ASP A 77 -13.65 10.10 5.59
N PHE A 78 -13.19 9.15 4.76
CA PHE A 78 -12.53 7.95 5.25
C PHE A 78 -11.19 8.26 5.90
N ASN A 79 -10.35 9.07 5.22
CA ASN A 79 -9.01 9.40 5.68
C ASN A 79 -9.05 10.19 6.99
N GLU A 80 -9.94 11.19 7.08
CA GLU A 80 -10.16 11.99 8.30
C GLU A 80 -10.64 11.15 9.49
N TYR A 81 -11.34 10.04 9.24
CA TYR A 81 -11.79 9.15 10.31
C TYR A 81 -10.73 8.12 10.74
N VAL A 82 -10.06 7.50 9.75
CA VAL A 82 -9.18 6.35 9.97
C VAL A 82 -7.77 6.78 10.37
N TYR A 83 -7.25 7.86 9.79
CA TYR A 83 -5.87 8.29 9.98
C TYR A 83 -5.78 9.57 10.82
N THR A 84 -6.58 9.68 11.89
CA THR A 84 -6.43 10.82 12.81
C THR A 84 -5.05 10.80 13.47
N ASP A 85 -4.47 11.98 13.71
CA ASP A 85 -3.15 12.10 14.35
C ASP A 85 -3.09 11.37 15.70
N ASP A 86 -4.14 11.49 16.53
CA ASP A 86 -4.20 10.78 17.82
C ASP A 86 -4.17 9.26 17.62
N PHE A 87 -4.97 8.75 16.68
CA PHE A 87 -5.03 7.32 16.42
C PHE A 87 -3.69 6.79 15.90
N VAL A 88 -3.15 7.44 14.86
CA VAL A 88 -1.87 7.09 14.23
C VAL A 88 -0.74 7.08 15.26
N ASN A 89 -0.60 8.15 16.04
CA ASN A 89 0.47 8.26 17.02
C ASN A 89 0.32 7.30 18.21
N LYS A 90 -0.92 7.03 18.64
CA LYS A 90 -1.17 6.24 19.85
C LYS A 90 -1.22 4.73 19.61
N TYR A 91 -1.71 4.30 18.45
CA TYR A 91 -1.98 2.87 18.17
C TYR A 91 -1.22 2.31 16.97
N CYS A 92 -0.61 3.13 16.13
CA CYS A 92 0.12 2.65 14.96
C CYS A 92 1.63 2.88 15.12
N LEU A 93 2.09 4.12 15.26
CA LEU A 93 3.52 4.43 15.30
C LEU A 93 4.26 3.89 16.53
N LYS A 94 3.53 3.54 17.60
CA LYS A 94 4.09 2.88 18.80
C LYS A 94 4.33 1.38 18.62
N GLU A 95 3.70 0.78 17.61
CA GLU A 95 3.79 -0.65 17.30
C GLU A 95 4.88 -0.93 16.25
N ILE A 96 5.71 0.07 15.92
CA ILE A 96 6.88 -0.10 15.05
C ILE A 96 8.05 -0.56 15.94
N TYR A 97 8.56 -1.75 15.63
CA TYR A 97 9.60 -2.45 16.39
C TYR A 97 10.83 -2.76 15.53
N ASP A 98 11.80 -3.47 16.12
CA ASP A 98 13.10 -3.75 15.48
C ASP A 98 12.97 -4.51 14.16
N ASP A 99 12.04 -5.46 14.02
CA ASP A 99 11.84 -6.20 12.79
C ASP A 99 11.39 -5.29 11.63
N ASP A 100 10.55 -4.29 11.90
CA ASP A 100 10.14 -3.28 10.91
C ASP A 100 11.33 -2.42 10.48
N ILE A 101 12.18 -2.06 11.45
CA ILE A 101 13.41 -1.28 11.20
C ILE A 101 14.37 -2.08 10.33
N VAL A 102 14.51 -3.38 10.57
CA VAL A 102 15.36 -4.28 9.76
C VAL A 102 14.86 -4.29 8.32
N LEU A 103 13.56 -4.52 8.09
CA LEU A 103 12.99 -4.53 6.74
C LEU A 103 13.18 -3.17 6.04
N TYR A 104 12.93 -2.06 6.73
CA TYR A 104 13.15 -0.72 6.20
C TYR A 104 14.61 -0.50 5.78
N LYS A 105 15.58 -0.94 6.59
CA LYS A 105 17.01 -0.86 6.26
C LYS A 105 17.38 -1.71 5.04
N GLN A 106 16.80 -2.90 4.90
CA GLN A 106 17.02 -3.74 3.72
C GLN A 106 16.54 -3.03 2.44
N TRP A 107 15.35 -2.42 2.47
CA TRP A 107 14.88 -1.59 1.35
C TRP A 107 15.81 -0.43 1.05
N TYR A 108 16.29 0.28 2.08
CA TYR A 108 17.27 1.36 1.91
C TYR A 108 18.55 0.88 1.20
N GLU A 109 19.14 -0.22 1.66
CA GLU A 109 20.36 -0.78 1.08
C GLU A 109 20.18 -1.17 -0.38
N VAL A 110 19.07 -1.85 -0.69
CA VAL A 110 18.74 -2.27 -2.05
C VAL A 110 18.52 -1.07 -2.95
N ILE A 111 17.67 -0.11 -2.56
CA ILE A 111 17.38 1.11 -3.34
C ILE A 111 18.68 1.88 -3.62
N LYS A 112 19.50 2.10 -2.59
CA LYS A 112 20.78 2.78 -2.72
C LYS A 112 21.71 2.06 -3.70
N TYR A 113 21.78 0.74 -3.61
CA TYR A 113 22.63 -0.06 -4.49
C TYR A 113 22.16 0.00 -5.95
N VAL A 114 20.86 -0.21 -6.22
CA VAL A 114 20.33 -0.25 -7.59
C VAL A 114 20.41 1.11 -8.28
N LYS A 115 20.22 2.22 -7.54
CA LYS A 115 20.44 3.57 -8.06
C LYS A 115 21.93 3.83 -8.32
N TYR A 116 22.82 3.48 -7.38
CA TYR A 116 24.27 3.62 -7.57
C TYR A 116 24.79 2.85 -8.78
N LYS A 117 24.27 1.63 -9.01
CA LYS A 117 24.60 0.80 -10.18
C LYS A 117 23.86 1.20 -11.45
N LYS A 118 23.00 2.23 -11.41
CA LYS A 118 22.17 2.68 -12.54
C LYS A 118 21.31 1.56 -13.14
N MET A 119 20.84 0.64 -12.28
CA MET A 119 19.94 -0.45 -12.66
C MET A 119 18.48 0.01 -12.63
N ILE A 120 18.18 0.97 -11.75
CA ILE A 120 16.91 1.68 -11.64
C ILE A 120 17.24 3.17 -11.66
N ASP A 121 16.46 3.94 -12.42
CA ASP A 121 16.61 5.40 -12.46
C ASP A 121 15.87 6.02 -11.27
N ASP A 122 14.58 5.72 -11.16
CA ASP A 122 13.70 6.36 -10.18
C ASP A 122 12.91 5.34 -9.34
N VAL A 123 12.67 5.68 -8.07
CA VAL A 123 11.91 4.87 -7.12
C VAL A 123 10.72 5.65 -6.59
N PHE A 124 9.53 5.06 -6.65
CA PHE A 124 8.29 5.66 -6.18
C PHE A 124 7.59 4.77 -5.17
N ILE A 125 6.93 5.38 -4.19
CA ILE A 125 5.89 4.69 -3.42
C ILE A 125 4.58 4.79 -4.20
N PHE A 126 3.94 3.66 -4.48
CA PHE A 126 2.67 3.57 -5.22
C PHE A 126 1.63 2.82 -4.40
N SER A 127 0.92 3.56 -3.53
CA SER A 127 0.07 2.98 -2.49
C SER A 127 -1.34 3.54 -2.48
N ASN A 128 -2.31 2.74 -2.02
CA ASN A 128 -3.67 3.19 -1.75
C ASN A 128 -3.79 4.04 -0.48
N ALA A 129 -2.77 4.02 0.39
CA ALA A 129 -2.77 4.76 1.63
C ALA A 129 -2.56 6.28 1.40
N PRO A 130 -3.10 7.14 2.27
CA PRO A 130 -2.91 8.58 2.17
C PRO A 130 -1.45 8.99 2.41
N SER A 131 -1.00 10.05 1.76
CA SER A 131 0.41 10.50 1.83
C SER A 131 0.82 10.85 3.26
N MET A 132 -0.08 11.46 4.04
CA MET A 132 0.18 11.81 5.45
C MET A 132 0.51 10.58 6.31
N TRP A 133 -0.15 9.44 6.08
CA TRP A 133 0.16 8.19 6.80
C TRP A 133 1.55 7.68 6.44
N ILE A 134 1.84 7.62 5.14
CA ILE A 134 3.13 7.17 4.61
C ILE A 134 4.26 8.05 5.16
N GLU A 135 4.13 9.36 5.06
CA GLU A 135 5.10 10.33 5.54
C GLU A 135 5.32 10.24 7.06
N SER A 136 4.25 10.02 7.83
CA SER A 136 4.34 9.86 9.29
C SER A 136 5.16 8.63 9.68
N VAL A 137 4.96 7.51 8.98
CA VAL A 137 5.74 6.27 9.20
C VAL A 137 7.18 6.44 8.72
N LEU A 138 7.41 7.00 7.52
CA LEU A 138 8.77 7.26 7.01
C LEU A 138 9.57 8.16 7.96
N LYS A 139 8.97 9.24 8.45
CA LYS A 139 9.58 10.13 9.45
C LYS A 139 9.89 9.41 10.76
N LYS A 140 9.03 8.47 11.17
CA LYS A 140 9.27 7.63 12.35
C LYS A 140 10.47 6.71 12.13
N PHE A 141 10.60 6.08 10.96
CA PHE A 141 11.79 5.29 10.62
C PHE A 141 13.06 6.15 10.55
N GLU A 142 13.01 7.32 9.90
CA GLU A 142 14.12 8.26 9.84
C GLU A 142 14.59 8.67 11.24
N LYS A 143 13.67 9.00 12.14
CA LYS A 143 14.00 9.32 13.54
C LYS A 143 14.66 8.16 14.28
N LEU A 144 14.26 6.92 14.00
CA LEU A 144 14.78 5.73 14.68
C LEU A 144 16.11 5.24 14.11
N THR A 145 16.40 5.54 12.85
CA THR A 145 17.52 4.95 12.10
C THR A 145 18.54 5.96 11.60
N SER A 146 18.19 7.24 11.56
CA SER A 146 18.89 8.30 10.83
C SER A 146 19.03 8.02 9.33
N ILE A 147 18.12 7.21 8.76
CA ILE A 147 18.11 6.81 7.36
C ILE A 147 16.82 7.29 6.69
N SER A 148 16.98 7.98 5.57
CA SER A 148 15.88 8.33 4.66
C SER A 148 15.98 7.52 3.38
N LEU A 149 14.86 6.96 2.92
CA LEU A 149 14.79 6.28 1.63
C LEU A 149 14.92 7.30 0.51
N ASP A 150 15.77 6.98 -0.48
CA ASP A 150 15.98 7.80 -1.67
C ASP A 150 14.85 7.56 -2.69
N ILE A 151 13.66 8.09 -2.36
CA ILE A 151 12.43 8.04 -3.17
C ILE A 151 12.20 9.37 -3.88
N GLU A 152 11.80 9.32 -5.15
CA GLU A 152 11.51 10.52 -5.93
C GLU A 152 10.19 11.18 -5.50
N ASN A 153 9.20 10.33 -5.19
CA ASN A 153 7.89 10.82 -4.78
C ASN A 153 7.07 9.77 -4.02
N VAL A 154 6.27 10.24 -3.07
CA VAL A 154 5.16 9.49 -2.49
C VAL A 154 3.95 9.65 -3.40
N THR A 155 3.52 8.56 -4.04
CA THR A 155 2.31 8.53 -4.84
C THR A 155 1.21 7.80 -4.07
N SER A 156 0.53 8.57 -3.21
CA SER A 156 -0.82 8.21 -2.76
C SER A 156 -1.73 8.17 -3.98
N VAL A 157 -2.05 6.95 -4.40
CA VAL A 157 -2.88 6.64 -5.56
C VAL A 157 -4.21 7.41 -5.54
N PRO A 158 -4.98 7.45 -4.43
CA PRO A 158 -6.23 8.21 -4.42
C PRO A 158 -6.03 9.72 -4.59
N GLU A 159 -4.97 10.29 -4.01
CA GLU A 159 -4.71 11.72 -4.08
C GLU A 159 -4.25 12.17 -5.48
N LYS A 160 -3.41 11.37 -6.14
CA LYS A 160 -2.88 11.71 -7.47
C LYS A 160 -3.81 11.33 -8.63
N PHE A 161 -4.63 10.29 -8.48
CA PHE A 161 -5.39 9.69 -9.59
C PHE A 161 -6.90 9.78 -9.41
N ASN A 162 -7.41 10.97 -9.04
CA ASN A 162 -8.85 11.26 -8.96
C ASN A 162 -9.65 10.26 -8.11
N ASN A 163 -9.14 9.93 -6.92
CA ASN A 163 -9.75 9.00 -5.96
C ASN A 163 -9.97 7.57 -6.51
N LYS A 164 -9.24 7.20 -7.56
CA LYS A 164 -9.11 5.80 -7.98
C LYS A 164 -8.12 5.09 -7.08
N LEU A 165 -8.29 3.79 -6.92
CA LEU A 165 -7.53 2.94 -6.02
C LEU A 165 -7.13 1.67 -6.75
N LYS A 166 -5.98 1.09 -6.42
CA LYS A 166 -5.66 -0.30 -6.77
C LYS A 166 -6.79 -1.20 -6.22
N PRO A 167 -7.24 -2.23 -6.96
CA PRO A 167 -6.62 -2.75 -8.18
C PRO A 167 -7.11 -2.10 -9.48
N ASP A 168 -7.89 -1.01 -9.46
CA ASP A 168 -8.36 -0.37 -10.69
C ASP A 168 -7.21 -0.05 -11.67
N ILE A 169 -7.36 -0.43 -12.94
CA ILE A 169 -6.29 -0.31 -13.95
C ILE A 169 -5.95 1.15 -14.30
N ARG A 170 -6.84 2.11 -14.01
CA ARG A 170 -6.69 3.51 -14.40
C ARG A 170 -5.48 4.18 -13.75
N PRO A 171 -5.25 4.09 -12.41
CA PRO A 171 -4.02 4.53 -11.77
C PRO A 171 -2.75 4.06 -12.47
N PHE A 172 -2.67 2.80 -12.87
CA PHE A 172 -1.48 2.22 -13.52
C PHE A 172 -1.23 2.85 -14.90
N LYS A 173 -2.29 3.00 -15.70
CA LYS A 173 -2.23 3.67 -17.01
C LYS A 173 -1.81 5.13 -16.88
N GLN A 174 -2.44 5.87 -15.95
CA GLN A 174 -2.15 7.28 -15.71
C GLN A 174 -0.71 7.48 -15.23
N PHE A 175 -0.21 6.61 -14.34
CA PHE A 175 1.19 6.64 -13.91
C PHE A 175 2.13 6.43 -15.10
N THR A 176 1.85 5.42 -15.93
CA THR A 176 2.65 5.10 -17.12
C THR A 176 2.69 6.27 -18.12
N GLU A 177 1.54 6.89 -18.38
CA GLU A 177 1.41 8.05 -19.28
C GLU A 177 2.16 9.29 -18.75
N THR A 178 2.21 9.45 -17.42
CA THR A 178 2.85 10.59 -16.75
C THR A 178 4.37 10.48 -16.77
N TYR A 179 4.91 9.33 -16.35
CA TYR A 179 6.35 9.19 -16.08
C TYR A 179 7.16 8.49 -17.20
N LYS A 180 6.51 7.86 -18.19
CA LYS A 180 7.09 7.41 -19.47
C LYS A 180 8.43 6.65 -19.42
N TYR A 181 8.63 5.78 -18.44
CA TYR A 181 9.77 4.87 -18.41
C TYR A 181 9.59 3.71 -19.41
N ALA A 182 10.70 3.17 -19.92
CA ALA A 182 10.68 1.99 -20.79
C ALA A 182 10.25 0.71 -20.06
N ASN A 183 10.59 0.55 -18.78
CA ASN A 183 10.16 -0.58 -17.96
C ASN A 183 9.73 -0.14 -16.57
N TYR A 184 8.74 -0.85 -16.02
CA TYR A 184 8.24 -0.64 -14.67
C TYR A 184 8.31 -1.95 -13.91
N ILE A 185 8.85 -1.92 -12.70
CA ILE A 185 8.83 -3.05 -11.75
C ILE A 185 7.95 -2.63 -10.60
N PHE A 186 6.87 -3.37 -10.36
CA PHE A 186 5.93 -3.07 -9.29
C PHE A 186 5.90 -4.17 -8.26
N ILE A 187 6.17 -3.80 -7.01
CA ILE A 187 6.19 -4.70 -5.86
C ILE A 187 4.99 -4.38 -4.95
N ASP A 188 4.12 -5.35 -4.73
CA ASP A 188 2.91 -5.24 -3.90
C ASP A 188 2.75 -6.53 -3.08
N ASP A 189 2.09 -6.49 -1.93
CA ASP A 189 1.79 -7.69 -1.12
C ASP A 189 0.44 -8.33 -1.48
N SER A 190 -0.33 -7.69 -2.35
CA SER A 190 -1.65 -8.12 -2.79
C SER A 190 -1.66 -8.49 -4.28
N GLU A 191 -1.80 -9.78 -4.57
CA GLU A 191 -1.91 -10.33 -5.94
C GLU A 191 -2.97 -9.62 -6.79
N THR A 192 -4.08 -9.18 -6.20
CA THR A 192 -5.13 -8.46 -6.93
C THR A 192 -4.64 -7.14 -7.54
N ASN A 193 -3.62 -6.51 -6.96
CA ASN A 193 -3.03 -5.28 -7.46
C ASN A 193 -2.05 -5.54 -8.62
N LEU A 194 -1.60 -6.78 -8.80
CA LEU A 194 -0.55 -7.20 -9.73
C LEU A 194 -1.11 -7.66 -11.08
N GLN A 195 -2.07 -6.91 -11.63
CA GLN A 195 -2.80 -7.30 -12.84
C GLN A 195 -2.47 -6.49 -14.09
N TYR A 196 -1.51 -5.55 -14.02
CA TYR A 196 -1.14 -4.74 -15.18
C TYR A 196 0.01 -5.38 -15.95
N ASP A 197 -0.34 -6.05 -17.04
CA ASP A 197 0.55 -6.82 -17.93
C ASP A 197 1.71 -6.03 -18.55
N LYS A 198 1.63 -4.70 -18.60
CA LYS A 198 2.72 -3.84 -19.10
C LYS A 198 3.84 -3.62 -18.09
N TRP A 199 3.66 -4.05 -16.85
CA TRP A 199 4.64 -3.92 -15.77
C TRP A 199 5.17 -5.29 -15.38
N ILE A 200 6.42 -5.34 -14.91
CA ILE A 200 6.97 -6.52 -14.24
C ILE A 200 6.37 -6.56 -12.84
N ASN A 201 5.41 -7.45 -12.63
CA ASN A 201 4.67 -7.54 -11.37
C ASN A 201 5.35 -8.52 -10.41
N CYS A 202 5.56 -8.05 -9.18
CA CYS A 202 6.26 -8.79 -8.13
C CYS A 202 5.40 -8.84 -6.87
N LEU A 203 5.13 -10.06 -6.38
CA LEU A 203 4.43 -10.30 -5.13
C LEU A 203 5.43 -10.41 -3.99
N PHE A 204 5.37 -9.48 -3.04
CA PHE A 204 6.19 -9.51 -1.84
C PHE A 204 5.56 -10.42 -0.79
N ASP A 205 6.23 -11.51 -0.44
CA ASP A 205 5.74 -12.50 0.53
C ASP A 205 6.86 -13.03 1.42
N PRO A 206 7.34 -12.24 2.40
CA PRO A 206 8.47 -12.62 3.23
C PRO A 206 8.21 -13.80 4.18
N ASN A 207 6.98 -14.29 4.22
CA ASN A 207 6.58 -15.44 5.03
C ASN A 207 6.34 -16.71 4.19
N GLU A 208 6.64 -16.68 2.88
CA GLU A 208 6.54 -17.84 1.98
C GLU A 208 5.17 -18.55 2.02
N ARG A 209 4.09 -17.78 2.14
CA ARG A 209 2.73 -18.30 2.36
C ARG A 209 2.10 -18.87 1.10
N ILE A 210 2.57 -18.46 -0.07
CA ILE A 210 1.92 -18.80 -1.34
C ILE A 210 2.81 -19.78 -2.14
N MET A 211 2.27 -20.97 -2.43
CA MET A 211 2.97 -22.04 -3.14
C MET A 211 2.53 -22.21 -4.61
N ASP A 212 1.30 -21.84 -4.97
CA ASP A 212 0.74 -21.89 -6.33
C ASP A 212 0.40 -20.48 -6.80
N ARG A 213 0.91 -20.04 -7.96
CA ARG A 213 0.71 -18.68 -8.48
C ARG A 213 0.63 -18.65 -10.00
N ASP A 214 0.10 -17.55 -10.53
CA ASP A 214 0.18 -17.22 -11.96
C ASP A 214 1.65 -17.12 -12.39
N ASP A 215 2.00 -17.79 -13.50
CA ASP A 215 3.37 -17.86 -14.04
C ASP A 215 3.94 -16.47 -14.42
N GLN A 216 3.09 -15.44 -14.46
CA GLN A 216 3.48 -14.06 -14.81
C GLN A 216 3.88 -13.18 -13.61
N ILE A 217 3.77 -13.67 -12.37
CA ILE A 217 4.08 -12.90 -11.16
C ILE A 217 5.37 -13.42 -10.51
N TYR A 218 6.37 -12.54 -10.38
CA TYR A 218 7.60 -12.87 -9.66
C TYR A 218 7.37 -12.82 -8.15
N VAL A 219 7.99 -13.72 -7.41
CA VAL A 219 7.91 -13.75 -5.95
C VAL A 219 9.18 -13.19 -5.35
N ILE A 220 9.02 -12.24 -4.44
CA ILE A 220 10.12 -11.62 -3.69
C ILE A 220 9.87 -11.91 -2.21
N ASN A 221 10.77 -12.66 -1.57
CA ASN A 221 10.66 -12.99 -0.14
C ASN A 221 11.51 -12.03 0.71
N SER A 222 12.44 -11.32 0.09
CA SER A 222 13.23 -10.26 0.72
C SER A 222 13.53 -9.15 -0.28
N PRO A 223 13.77 -7.90 0.16
CA PRO A 223 14.17 -6.82 -0.73
C PRO A 223 15.36 -7.18 -1.65
N TYR A 224 16.28 -8.03 -1.17
CA TYR A 224 17.45 -8.48 -1.93
C TYR A 224 17.12 -9.39 -3.12
N ASP A 225 15.95 -10.03 -3.15
CA ASP A 225 15.52 -10.83 -4.31
C ASP A 225 15.30 -9.97 -5.55
N LEU A 226 15.14 -8.64 -5.40
CA LEU A 226 15.07 -7.70 -6.51
C LEU A 226 16.31 -7.79 -7.41
N PHE A 227 17.49 -8.15 -6.89
CA PHE A 227 18.69 -8.31 -7.71
C PHE A 227 18.59 -9.45 -8.74
N LYS A 228 17.68 -10.40 -8.57
CA LYS A 228 17.44 -11.47 -9.54
C LYS A 228 16.67 -10.98 -10.78
N LEU A 229 16.02 -9.81 -10.68
CA LEU A 229 15.16 -9.23 -11.72
C LEU A 229 15.85 -8.12 -12.53
N LEU A 230 16.94 -7.54 -12.00
CA LEU A 230 17.56 -6.33 -12.54
C LEU A 230 18.77 -6.63 -13.42
#